data_AF-A0A5N7MW34-F1
#
_entry.id   AF-A0A5N7MW34-F1
#
_cell.length_a   1.000
_cell.length_b   1.000
_cell.length_c   1.000
_cell.angle_alpha   90.00
_cell.angle_beta   90.00
_cell.angle_gamma   90.00
#
_symmetry.space_group_name_H-M   'P 1'
#
loop_
_entity.id
_entity.type
_entity.pdbx_description
1 polymer ?
#
loop_
_entity_poly.entity_id
_entity_poly.type
_entity_poly.pdbx_seq_one_letter_code
_entity_poly.pdbx_strand_id
1 'polypeptide(L)'
;MTIHIFNSPAGAGKTHALALYADRLARRGQKVLFIQPTIHLINKTIQEELIPLEPPYSLRAIHGDADLTTNSVVADIVIHFQNAVDGEGEVLFITHPAFLRVPYFERKDRWVLVMDEVPQVDVYDELTLTETHDLITPHLTLVAEGAVYGRLIAKEDLAR
;
A
#
# COMPACT_ATOMS: atom_id res chain seq x y z
N MET A 1 -3.98 14.06 13.38
CA MET A 1 -4.09 13.26 12.16
C MET A 1 -5.47 12.67 12.11
N THR A 2 -6.24 13.06 11.10
CA THR A 2 -7.49 12.38 10.74
C THR A 2 -7.14 11.21 9.84
N ILE A 3 -7.68 10.03 10.12
CA ILE A 3 -7.38 8.79 9.37
C ILE A 3 -8.61 8.42 8.55
N HIS A 4 -8.43 8.33 7.24
CA HIS A 4 -9.44 7.81 6.32
C HIS A 4 -8.98 6.46 5.75
N ILE A 5 -9.76 5.42 6.04
CA ILE A 5 -9.55 4.06 5.54
C ILE A 5 -10.69 3.76 4.56
N PHE A 6 -10.35 3.26 3.37
CA PHE A 6 -11.35 2.92 2.37
C PHE A 6 -11.21 1.46 1.94
N ASN A 7 -12.15 0.62 2.38
CA ASN A 7 -12.21 -0.79 1.99
C ASN A 7 -13.43 -1.04 1.09
N SER A 8 -13.24 -1.78 0.00
CA SER A 8 -14.23 -2.06 -1.06
C SER A 8 -13.72 -3.26 -1.91
N PRO A 9 -14.49 -3.87 -2.80
CA PRO A 9 -13.98 -4.94 -3.66
C PRO A 9 -12.84 -4.49 -4.58
N ALA A 10 -11.96 -5.42 -4.95
CA ALA A 10 -10.95 -5.18 -5.98
C ALA A 10 -11.62 -4.78 -7.31
N GLY A 11 -11.06 -3.80 -8.02
CA GLY A 11 -11.60 -3.32 -9.30
C GLY A 11 -12.72 -2.27 -9.20
N ALA A 12 -13.14 -1.86 -8.00
CA ALA A 12 -14.20 -0.85 -7.81
C ALA A 12 -13.74 0.61 -7.98
N GLY A 13 -12.50 0.87 -8.41
CA GLY A 13 -11.97 2.23 -8.62
C GLY A 13 -11.62 2.98 -7.32
N LYS A 14 -11.30 2.28 -6.23
CA LYS A 14 -10.96 2.91 -4.94
C LYS A 14 -9.78 3.85 -5.04
N THR A 15 -8.68 3.38 -5.63
CA THR A 15 -7.44 4.15 -5.75
C THR A 15 -7.69 5.44 -6.51
N HIS A 16 -8.47 5.38 -7.60
CA HIS A 16 -8.92 6.56 -8.34
C HIS A 16 -9.72 7.53 -7.44
N ALA A 17 -10.72 7.05 -6.70
CA ALA A 17 -11.50 7.89 -5.80
C ALA A 17 -10.67 8.52 -4.67
N LEU A 18 -9.72 7.76 -4.11
CA LEU A 18 -8.79 8.24 -3.09
C LEU A 18 -7.82 9.28 -3.65
N ALA A 19 -7.29 9.08 -4.86
CA ALA A 19 -6.44 10.04 -5.56
C ALA A 19 -7.19 11.37 -5.79
N LEU A 20 -8.43 11.31 -6.29
CA LEU A 20 -9.28 12.50 -6.44
C LEU A 20 -9.59 13.19 -5.11
N TYR A 21 -9.76 12.43 -4.02
CA TYR A 21 -9.96 12.99 -2.70
C TYR A 21 -8.70 13.72 -2.21
N ALA A 22 -7.53 13.08 -2.33
CA ALA A 22 -6.24 13.68 -2.00
C ALA A 22 -5.98 14.98 -2.80
N ASP A 23 -6.26 14.96 -4.10
CA ASP A 23 -6.13 16.15 -4.97
C ASP A 23 -7.01 17.31 -4.47
N ARG A 24 -8.28 17.04 -4.15
CA ARG A 24 -9.19 18.08 -3.64
C ARG A 24 -8.72 18.67 -2.32
N LEU A 25 -8.16 17.86 -1.43
CA LEU A 25 -7.63 18.35 -0.15
C LEU A 25 -6.38 19.20 -0.37
N ALA A 26 -5.45 18.73 -1.19
CA ALA A 26 -4.21 19.43 -1.49
C ALA A 26 -4.46 20.76 -2.21
N ARG A 27 -5.38 20.83 -3.17
CA ARG A 27 -5.79 22.11 -3.80
C ARG A 27 -6.36 23.13 -2.82
N ARG A 28 -6.87 22.69 -1.66
CA ARG A 28 -7.38 23.55 -0.59
C ARG A 28 -6.31 23.90 0.45
N GLY A 29 -5.04 23.62 0.16
CA GLY A 29 -3.92 23.92 1.04
C GLY A 29 -3.71 22.89 2.16
N GLN A 30 -4.35 21.71 2.09
CA GLN A 30 -4.13 20.66 3.08
C GLN A 30 -2.95 19.76 2.70
N LYS A 31 -2.29 19.20 3.72
CA LYS A 31 -1.24 18.21 3.52
C LYS A 31 -1.83 16.81 3.63
N VAL A 32 -1.55 15.99 2.64
CA VAL A 32 -2.04 14.61 2.53
C VAL A 32 -0.86 13.67 2.55
N LEU A 33 -0.89 12.72 3.49
CA LEU A 33 -0.01 11.57 3.50
C LEU A 33 -0.76 10.41 2.87
N PHE A 34 -0.35 10.02 1.66
CA PHE A 34 -0.96 8.94 0.90
C PHE A 34 -0.09 7.70 0.99
N ILE A 35 -0.62 6.62 1.54
CA ILE A 35 0.12 5.39 1.77
C ILE A 35 -0.44 4.27 0.89
N GLN A 36 0.48 3.56 0.23
CA GLN A 36 0.16 2.39 -0.61
C GLN A 36 1.11 1.22 -0.35
N PRO A 37 0.73 -0.03 -0.71
CA PRO A 37 1.54 -1.21 -0.43
C PRO A 37 2.90 -1.21 -1.14
N THR A 38 2.96 -0.78 -2.41
CA THR A 38 4.15 -0.95 -3.25
C THR A 38 4.55 0.32 -3.99
N ILE A 39 5.83 0.41 -4.36
CA ILE A 39 6.39 1.48 -5.20
C ILE A 39 5.69 1.52 -6.56
N HIS A 40 5.42 0.35 -7.14
CA HIS A 40 4.73 0.25 -8.41
C HIS A 40 3.33 0.91 -8.36
N LEU A 41 2.56 0.65 -7.31
CA LEU A 41 1.24 1.26 -7.12
C LEU A 41 1.33 2.78 -6.92
N ILE A 42 2.32 3.26 -6.16
CA ILE A 42 2.58 4.69 -5.99
C ILE A 42 2.84 5.35 -7.33
N ASN A 43 3.79 4.82 -8.11
CA ASN A 43 4.15 5.38 -9.40
C ASN A 43 2.97 5.36 -10.37
N LYS A 44 2.22 4.25 -10.41
CA LYS A 44 1.01 4.14 -11.22
C LYS A 44 -0.03 5.19 -10.84
N THR A 45 -0.32 5.34 -9.55
CA THR A 45 -1.30 6.32 -9.04
C THR A 45 -0.88 7.75 -9.37
N ILE A 46 0.41 8.08 -9.22
CA ILE A 46 0.93 9.39 -9.59
C ILE A 46 0.74 9.65 -11.09
N GLN A 47 1.16 8.71 -11.94
CA GLN A 47 1.18 8.89 -13.39
C GLN A 47 -0.21 8.85 -14.03
N GLU A 48 -1.07 7.94 -13.58
CA GLU A 48 -2.37 7.69 -14.21
C GLU A 48 -3.50 8.51 -13.58
N GLU A 49 -3.39 8.89 -12.30
CA GLU A 49 -4.50 9.53 -11.57
C GLU A 49 -4.23 10.99 -11.20
N LEU A 50 -3.02 11.36 -10.77
CA LEU A 50 -2.74 12.70 -10.25
C LEU A 50 -2.13 13.65 -11.28
N ILE A 51 -1.11 13.21 -12.02
CA ILE A 51 -0.48 14.03 -13.07
C ILE A 51 -1.49 14.54 -14.11
N PRO A 52 -2.45 13.73 -14.60
CA PRO A 52 -3.46 14.21 -15.56
C PRO A 52 -4.37 15.32 -15.03
N LEU A 53 -4.43 15.53 -13.71
CA LEU A 53 -5.21 16.59 -13.09
C LEU A 53 -4.47 17.94 -13.06
N GLU A 54 -3.20 17.98 -13.47
CA GLU A 54 -2.34 19.17 -13.42
C GLU A 54 -2.30 19.77 -12.00
N PRO A 55 -1.67 19.06 -11.04
CA PRO A 55 -1.71 19.45 -9.64
C PRO A 55 -0.94 20.77 -9.42
N PRO A 56 -1.58 21.82 -8.85
CA PRO A 56 -0.92 23.10 -8.56
C PRO A 56 -0.15 23.09 -7.23
N TYR A 57 0.00 21.91 -6.62
CA TYR A 57 0.56 21.69 -5.28
C TYR A 57 1.78 20.76 -5.35
N SER A 58 2.52 20.67 -4.25
CA SER A 58 3.66 19.75 -4.16
C SER A 58 3.19 18.29 -4.22
N LEU A 59 3.68 17.54 -5.21
CA LEU A 59 3.46 16.11 -5.35
C LEU A 59 4.79 15.39 -5.27
N ARG A 60 4.99 14.58 -4.23
CA ARG A 60 6.27 13.89 -3.98
C ARG A 60 6.05 12.44 -3.57
N ALA A 61 6.97 11.57 -3.96
CA ALA A 61 7.08 10.21 -3.44
C ALA A 61 8.44 10.04 -2.73
N ILE A 62 8.44 9.36 -1.57
CA ILE A 62 9.67 8.96 -0.87
C ILE A 62 9.60 7.45 -0.62
N HIS A 63 10.44 6.71 -1.34
CA HIS A 63 10.55 5.26 -1.27
C HIS A 63 11.93 4.78 -1.71
N GLY A 64 12.19 3.46 -1.68
CA GLY A 64 13.53 2.89 -1.92
C GLY A 64 14.13 3.22 -3.30
N ASP A 65 13.29 3.34 -4.33
CA ASP A 65 13.75 3.65 -5.70
C ASP A 65 13.73 5.16 -6.04
N ALA A 66 13.44 6.02 -5.06
CA ALA A 66 13.43 7.47 -5.28
C ALA A 66 14.84 8.05 -5.14
N ASP A 67 15.08 9.22 -5.72
CA ASP A 67 16.29 9.99 -5.44
C ASP A 67 16.23 10.52 -3.99
N LEU A 68 16.92 9.81 -3.08
CA LEU A 68 16.96 10.12 -1.66
C LEU A 68 18.10 11.07 -1.31
N THR A 69 17.87 11.93 -0.33
CA THR A 69 18.87 12.90 0.16
C THR A 69 19.82 12.31 1.21
N THR A 70 19.37 11.30 1.97
CA THR A 70 20.11 10.75 3.13
C THR A 70 20.46 9.26 3.01
N ASN A 71 20.29 8.65 1.83
CA ASN A 71 20.40 7.20 1.60
C ASN A 71 19.46 6.34 2.49
N SER A 72 18.49 6.94 3.18
CA SER A 72 17.51 6.25 4.01
C SER A 72 16.13 6.84 3.82
N VAL A 73 15.19 5.99 3.40
CA VAL A 73 13.78 6.37 3.19
C VAL A 73 13.19 6.98 4.45
N VAL A 74 13.45 6.39 5.61
CA VAL A 74 12.90 6.86 6.89
C VAL A 74 13.47 8.23 7.27
N ALA A 75 14.77 8.43 7.07
CA ALA A 75 15.40 9.71 7.40
C ALA A 75 14.91 10.83 6.46
N ASP A 76 14.75 10.55 5.16
CA ASP A 76 14.17 11.49 4.20
C ASP A 76 12.73 11.85 4.54
N ILE A 77 11.91 10.88 4.97
CA ILE A 77 10.53 11.13 5.43
C ILE A 77 10.52 12.05 6.65
N VAL A 78 11.37 11.78 7.65
CA VAL A 78 11.47 12.60 8.86
C VAL A 78 11.91 14.03 8.53
N ILE A 79 12.94 14.19 7.70
CA ILE A 79 13.44 15.50 7.24
C ILE A 79 12.34 16.23 6.47
N HIS A 80 11.60 15.52 5.63
CA HIS A 80 10.49 16.10 4.88
C HIS A 80 9.41 16.66 5.83
N PHE A 81 9.00 15.89 6.85
CA PHE A 81 8.04 16.36 7.84
C PHE A 81 8.55 17.57 8.64
N GLN A 82 9.85 17.62 8.98
CA GLN A 82 10.45 18.76 9.69
C GLN A 82 10.46 20.04 8.86
N ASN A 83 10.62 19.93 7.55
CA ASN A 83 10.72 21.05 6.61
C ASN A 83 9.38 21.45 5.97
N ALA A 84 8.29 20.75 6.29
CA ALA A 84 6.99 20.99 5.68
C ALA A 84 6.48 22.41 6.01
N VAL A 85 6.31 23.23 4.96
CA VAL A 85 5.83 24.62 5.07
C VAL A 85 4.31 24.65 5.26
N ASP A 86 3.84 25.49 6.17
CA ASP A 86 2.41 25.63 6.45
C ASP A 86 1.67 26.44 5.38
N GLY A 87 0.39 26.13 5.18
CA GLY A 87 -0.48 26.87 4.25
C GLY A 87 -0.36 26.43 2.79
N GLU A 88 0.62 25.60 2.46
CA GLU A 88 0.78 25.01 1.13
C GLU A 88 0.27 23.57 1.10
N GLY A 89 -0.57 23.31 0.09
CA GLY A 89 -1.10 21.99 -0.20
C GLY A 89 -0.01 21.03 -0.64
N GLU A 90 -0.18 19.76 -0.29
CA GLU A 90 0.83 18.75 -0.58
C GLU A 90 0.23 17.35 -0.58
N VAL A 91 0.72 16.50 -1.49
CA VAL A 91 0.50 15.05 -1.44
C VAL A 91 1.85 14.35 -1.39
N LEU A 92 2.13 13.71 -0.25
CA LEU A 92 3.30 12.89 -0.04
C LEU A 92 2.92 11.41 -0.13
N PHE A 93 3.54 10.68 -1.05
CA PHE A 93 3.43 9.24 -1.17
C PHE A 93 4.57 8.54 -0.42
N ILE A 94 4.20 7.55 0.40
CA ILE A 94 5.13 6.60 1.01
C ILE A 94 4.55 5.19 0.98
N THR A 95 5.40 4.17 1.12
CA THR A 95 4.94 2.79 1.18
C THR A 95 4.45 2.39 2.57
N HIS A 96 3.61 1.34 2.68
CA HIS A 96 3.21 0.77 3.97
C HIS A 96 4.42 0.45 4.87
N PRO A 97 5.48 -0.25 4.40
CA PRO A 97 6.62 -0.55 5.24
C PRO A 97 7.38 0.70 5.69
N ALA A 98 7.43 1.74 4.87
CA ALA A 98 8.05 3.01 5.25
C ALA A 98 7.25 3.68 6.37
N PHE A 99 5.92 3.79 6.23
CA PHE A 99 5.04 4.36 7.25
C PHE A 99 5.19 3.65 8.61
N LEU A 100 5.21 2.32 8.62
CA LEU A 100 5.34 1.53 9.85
C LEU A 100 6.72 1.68 10.53
N ARG A 101 7.75 2.07 9.79
CA ARG A 101 9.11 2.28 10.31
C ARG A 101 9.38 3.72 10.77
N VAL A 102 8.52 4.67 10.40
CA VAL A 102 8.69 6.08 10.79
C VAL A 102 8.41 6.21 12.30
N PRO A 103 9.37 6.73 13.10
CA PRO A 103 9.24 6.74 14.56
C PRO A 103 8.25 7.79 15.07
N TYR A 104 8.07 8.90 14.33
CA TYR A 104 7.13 9.96 14.67
C TYR A 104 6.78 10.80 13.43
N PHE A 105 5.66 11.50 13.51
CA PHE A 105 5.18 12.43 12.49
C PHE A 105 5.13 13.84 13.07
N GLU A 106 6.01 14.72 12.58
CA GLU A 106 6.03 16.13 12.98
C GLU A 106 4.70 16.79 12.59
N ARG A 107 4.09 17.54 13.52
CA ARG A 107 2.80 18.25 13.31
C ARG A 107 1.71 17.35 12.72
N LYS A 108 1.58 16.12 13.23
CA LYS A 108 0.60 15.12 12.77
C LYS A 108 -0.84 15.61 12.68
N ASP A 109 -1.22 16.65 13.42
CA ASP A 109 -2.52 17.31 13.37
C ASP A 109 -2.80 18.02 12.04
N ARG A 110 -1.74 18.39 11.30
CA ARG A 110 -1.81 19.10 10.02
C ARG A 110 -1.87 18.20 8.79
N TRP A 111 -1.66 16.90 8.99
CA TRP A 111 -1.70 15.90 7.92
C TRP A 111 -3.00 15.11 7.94
N VAL A 112 -3.59 14.96 6.76
CA VAL A 112 -4.67 14.02 6.49
C VAL A 112 -4.06 12.72 6.01
N LEU A 113 -4.35 11.62 6.70
CA LEU A 113 -3.87 10.30 6.32
C LEU A 113 -4.87 9.61 5.42
N VAL A 114 -4.41 9.24 4.23
CA VAL A 114 -5.12 8.39 3.27
C VAL A 114 -4.34 7.09 3.15
N MET A 115 -4.96 5.99 3.54
CA MET A 115 -4.38 4.66 3.44
C MET A 115 -5.17 3.84 2.43
N ASP A 116 -4.52 3.52 1.31
CA ASP A 116 -5.06 2.66 0.26
C ASP A 116 -4.53 1.25 0.44
N GLU A 117 -5.43 0.27 0.37
CA GLU A 117 -5.27 -1.08 0.91
C GLU A 117 -4.96 -1.06 2.42
N VAL A 118 -5.75 -1.77 3.22
CA VAL A 118 -5.41 -1.91 4.65
C VAL A 118 -4.21 -2.85 4.73
N PRO A 119 -3.12 -2.48 5.44
CA PRO A 119 -2.02 -3.41 5.69
C PRO A 119 -2.61 -4.69 6.24
N GLN A 120 -2.38 -5.82 5.56
CA GLN A 120 -2.78 -7.12 6.08
C GLN A 120 -2.06 -7.29 7.41
N VAL A 121 -2.80 -7.27 8.53
CA VAL A 121 -2.27 -7.48 9.89
C VAL A 121 -2.02 -8.99 10.13
N ASP A 122 -2.32 -9.82 9.13
CA ASP A 122 -2.05 -11.24 9.17
C ASP A 122 -0.53 -11.46 9.17
N VAL A 123 -0.07 -12.06 10.26
CA VAL A 123 1.30 -12.55 10.48
C VAL A 123 1.79 -13.21 9.21
N TYR A 124 2.73 -12.55 8.52
CA TYR A 124 3.34 -13.07 7.31
C TYR A 124 4.42 -14.08 7.72
N ASP A 125 4.00 -15.32 8.03
CA ASP A 125 4.92 -16.45 7.99
C ASP A 125 5.10 -16.80 6.52
N GLU A 126 6.25 -16.41 5.96
CA GLU A 126 6.68 -16.83 4.63
C GLU A 126 6.96 -18.34 4.68
N LEU A 127 5.92 -19.15 4.46
CA LEU A 127 6.09 -20.58 4.30
C LEU A 127 6.79 -20.81 2.96
N THR A 128 8.10 -21.01 3.01
CA THR A 128 8.88 -21.49 1.87
C THR A 128 8.29 -22.82 1.42
N LEU A 129 7.48 -22.83 0.35
CA LEU A 129 6.77 -24.02 -0.13
C LEU A 129 7.68 -25.23 -0.36
N THR A 130 8.96 -25.00 -0.67
CA THR A 130 9.98 -26.04 -0.83
C THR A 130 10.29 -26.79 0.47
N GLU A 131 10.18 -26.13 1.63
CA GLU A 131 10.48 -26.69 2.95
C GLU A 131 9.23 -27.21 3.66
N THR A 132 8.05 -26.68 3.33
CA THR A 132 6.78 -27.03 3.98
C THR A 132 5.90 -27.96 3.16
N HIS A 133 6.36 -28.38 1.97
CA HIS A 133 5.66 -29.33 1.10
C HIS A 133 5.27 -30.62 1.84
N ASP A 134 6.16 -31.11 2.71
CA ASP A 134 5.93 -32.32 3.52
C ASP A 134 4.87 -32.14 4.60
N LEU A 135 4.53 -30.90 4.98
CA LEU A 135 3.45 -30.62 5.93
C LEU A 135 2.08 -30.63 5.26
N ILE A 136 2.01 -30.38 3.96
CA ILE A 136 0.73 -30.22 3.23
C ILE A 136 0.42 -31.48 2.41
N THR A 137 1.41 -32.02 1.70
CA THR A 137 1.24 -33.15 0.77
C THR A 137 0.66 -34.40 1.40
N PRO A 138 0.99 -34.79 2.65
CA PRO A 138 0.38 -35.94 3.29
C PRO A 138 -1.13 -35.81 3.53
N HIS A 139 -1.68 -34.59 3.51
CA HIS A 139 -3.10 -34.32 3.74
C HIS A 139 -3.91 -34.18 2.45
N LEU A 140 -3.25 -34.21 1.30
CA LEU A 140 -3.87 -34.14 -0.02
C LEU A 140 -3.93 -35.54 -0.65
N THR A 141 -4.93 -35.75 -1.50
CA THR A 141 -5.12 -36.97 -2.29
C THR A 141 -5.56 -36.60 -3.70
N LEU A 142 -5.27 -37.47 -4.65
CA LEU A 142 -5.64 -37.28 -6.04
C LEU A 142 -6.82 -38.19 -6.37
N VAL A 143 -7.93 -37.60 -6.78
CA VAL A 143 -9.11 -38.31 -7.27
C VAL A 143 -9.11 -38.23 -8.79
N ALA A 144 -9.34 -39.35 -9.46
CA ALA A 144 -9.44 -39.37 -10.91
C ALA A 144 -10.68 -38.58 -11.36
N GLU A 145 -10.50 -37.54 -12.18
CA GLU A 145 -11.60 -36.78 -12.77
C GLU A 145 -11.48 -36.84 -14.29
N GLY A 146 -12.02 -37.93 -14.85
CA GLY A 146 -11.96 -38.23 -16.29
C GLY A 146 -10.66 -38.91 -16.73
N ALA A 147 -10.43 -38.93 -18.04
CA ALA A 147 -9.34 -39.70 -18.66
C ALA A 147 -7.98 -38.96 -18.71
N VAL A 148 -7.95 -37.66 -18.42
CA VAL A 148 -6.78 -36.80 -18.70
C VAL A 148 -6.28 -36.05 -17.45
N TYR A 149 -7.13 -35.78 -16.47
CA TYR A 149 -6.75 -35.01 -15.28
C TYR A 149 -7.20 -35.69 -13.99
N GLY A 150 -6.41 -35.49 -12.94
CA GLY A 150 -6.81 -35.82 -11.57
C GLY A 150 -7.08 -34.54 -10.80
N ARG A 151 -8.11 -34.57 -9.96
CA ARG A 151 -8.45 -33.49 -9.05
C ARG A 151 -7.78 -33.74 -7.71
N LEU A 152 -7.03 -32.75 -7.23
CA LEU A 152 -6.47 -32.79 -5.89
C LEU A 152 -7.54 -32.37 -4.89
N ILE A 153 -7.79 -33.19 -3.86
CA ILE A 153 -8.72 -32.88 -2.77
C ILE A 153 -8.05 -33.14 -1.42
N ALA A 154 -8.61 -32.58 -0.34
CA ALA A 154 -8.18 -32.93 1.00
C ALA A 154 -8.63 -34.35 1.35
N LYS A 155 -7.79 -35.10 2.07
CA LYS A 155 -8.14 -36.46 2.53
C LYS A 155 -9.38 -36.50 3.43
N GLU A 156 -9.68 -35.40 4.12
CA GLU A 156 -10.87 -35.29 4.97
C GLU A 156 -12.16 -35.22 4.15
N ASP A 157 -12.10 -34.68 2.94
CA ASP A 157 -13.22 -34.58 2.01
C ASP A 157 -13.48 -35.90 1.25
N LEU A 158 -12.59 -36.90 1.39
CA LEU A 158 -12.74 -38.24 0.80
C LEU A 158 -13.77 -39.11 1.55
N ALA A 159 -14.09 -38.73 2.80
CA ALA A 159 -14.96 -39.49 3.70
C ALA A 159 -16.36 -38.88 3.90
N ARG A 160 -16.68 -37.79 3.19
CA ARG A 160 -18.02 -37.18 3.12
C ARG A 160 -18.69 -37.52 1.80
#